data_AF-A0A0C2MJ68-F1
#
_entry.id   AF-A0A0C2MJ68-F1
#
_cell.length_a   1.000
_cell.length_b   1.000
_cell.length_c   1.000
_cell.angle_alpha   90.00
_cell.angle_beta   90.00
_cell.angle_gamma   90.00
#
_symmetry.space_group_name_H-M   'P 1'
#
loop_
_entity.id
_entity.type
_entity.pdbx_description
1 polymer ?
#
loop_
_entity_poly.entity_id
_entity_poly.type
_entity_poly.pdbx_seq_one_letter_code
_entity_poly.pdbx_strand_id
1 'polypeptide(L)'
;MFDVDLSTIHRIWREYQISGKITKAPKGRDRAKSLNNSQESILCYIVEDDCSLTLENLSDRFFNAKNIRISKNTVARYLKEYNYSFKKIKFIPERRNIASTIRERHDYVIKYLEYSASNRFILFIDETGVNVSMRRNYGRATGGNPT
;
A
#
# COMPACT_ATOMS: atom_id res chain seq x y z
N MET A 1 9.77 -7.29 -46.01
CA MET A 1 10.08 -8.73 -45.86
C MET A 1 10.14 -9.02 -44.37
N PHE A 2 9.48 -10.08 -43.88
CA PHE A 2 9.44 -10.40 -42.46
C PHE A 2 10.66 -11.25 -42.08
N ASP A 3 11.36 -10.88 -41.00
CA ASP A 3 12.51 -11.61 -40.47
C ASP A 3 12.03 -12.72 -39.53
N VAL A 4 11.65 -13.86 -40.10
CA VAL A 4 11.09 -15.01 -39.37
C VAL A 4 11.65 -16.30 -39.97
N ASP A 5 12.05 -17.23 -39.12
CA ASP A 5 12.61 -18.51 -39.55
C ASP A 5 11.62 -19.37 -40.35
N LEU A 6 12.13 -20.07 -41.38
CA LEU A 6 11.34 -20.89 -42.29
C LEU A 6 10.60 -22.04 -41.56
N SER A 7 11.19 -22.60 -40.50
CA SER A 7 10.55 -23.63 -39.67
C SER A 7 9.33 -23.08 -38.93
N THR A 8 9.39 -21.81 -38.52
CA THR A 8 8.26 -21.13 -37.86
C THR A 8 7.13 -20.89 -38.86
N ILE A 9 7.45 -20.49 -40.09
CA ILE A 9 6.48 -20.34 -41.18
C ILE A 9 5.80 -21.68 -41.48
N HIS A 10 6.57 -22.76 -41.63
CA HIS A 10 6.02 -24.10 -41.86
C HIS A 10 5.13 -24.58 -40.71
N ARG A 11 5.51 -24.33 -39.46
CA ARG A 11 4.70 -24.70 -38.29
C ARG A 11 3.36 -23.96 -38.28
N ILE A 12 3.37 -22.65 -38.51
CA ILE A 12 2.16 -21.82 -38.58
C ILE A 12 1.26 -22.29 -39.74
N TRP A 13 1.84 -22.53 -40.92
CA TRP A 13 1.10 -22.99 -42.09
C TRP A 13 0.44 -24.36 -41.86
N ARG A 14 1.15 -25.31 -41.24
CA ARG A 14 0.58 -26.61 -40.86
C ARG A 14 -0.57 -26.48 -39.86
N GLU A 15 -0.42 -25.67 -38.81
CA GLU A 15 -1.50 -25.46 -37.84
C GLU A 15 -2.74 -24.81 -38.47
N TYR A 16 -2.53 -23.88 -39.41
CA TYR A 16 -3.61 -23.26 -40.18
C TYR A 16 -4.35 -24.27 -41.07
N GLN A 17 -3.62 -25.12 -41.80
CA GLN A 17 -4.23 -26.15 -42.66
C GLN A 17 -5.05 -27.18 -41.86
N ILE A 18 -4.63 -27.53 -40.65
CA ILE A 18 -5.31 -28.53 -39.82
C ILE A 18 -6.51 -27.93 -39.08
N SER A 19 -6.37 -26.73 -38.53
CA SER A 19 -7.34 -26.17 -37.57
C SER A 19 -8.14 -24.97 -38.07
N GLY A 20 -7.72 -24.35 -39.19
CA GLY A 20 -8.29 -23.09 -39.69
C GLY A 20 -8.10 -21.89 -38.75
N LYS A 21 -7.32 -22.03 -37.66
CA LYS A 21 -7.18 -20.98 -36.64
C LYS A 21 -6.28 -19.85 -37.12
N ILE A 22 -6.82 -18.64 -37.09
CA ILE A 22 -6.09 -17.37 -37.34
C ILE A 22 -5.80 -16.66 -36.01
N THR A 23 -6.40 -17.10 -34.91
CA THR A 23 -6.23 -16.50 -33.58
C THR A 23 -4.94 -16.96 -32.91
N LYS A 24 -4.38 -16.10 -32.06
CA LYS A 24 -3.17 -16.39 -31.28
C LYS A 24 -3.41 -17.62 -30.39
N ALA A 25 -2.44 -18.53 -30.36
CA ALA A 25 -2.45 -19.68 -29.45
C ALA A 25 -2.55 -19.22 -27.99
N PRO A 26 -3.21 -20.01 -27.11
CA PRO A 26 -3.26 -19.70 -25.69
C PRO A 26 -1.85 -19.62 -25.13
N LYS A 27 -1.63 -18.67 -24.22
CA LYS A 27 -0.35 -18.55 -23.53
C LYS A 27 -0.10 -19.84 -22.73
N GLY A 28 1.15 -20.29 -22.70
CA GLY A 28 1.55 -21.44 -21.87
C GLY A 28 1.25 -21.21 -20.39
N ARG A 29 1.40 -22.27 -19.59
CA ARG A 29 1.08 -22.23 -18.16
C ARG A 29 2.01 -21.25 -17.42
N ASP A 30 1.42 -20.40 -16.58
CA ASP A 30 2.20 -19.55 -15.67
C ASP A 30 2.90 -20.41 -14.61
N ARG A 31 4.03 -19.90 -14.11
CA ARG A 31 4.72 -20.52 -12.97
C ARG A 31 3.81 -20.49 -11.74
N ALA A 32 3.85 -21.54 -10.92
CA ALA A 32 3.13 -21.58 -9.66
C ALA A 32 3.52 -20.39 -8.76
N LYS A 33 2.54 -19.88 -7.99
CA LYS A 33 2.78 -18.83 -7.01
C LYS A 33 3.79 -19.31 -5.96
N SER A 34 4.58 -18.37 -5.45
CA SER A 34 5.61 -18.65 -4.44
C SER A 34 5.03 -18.90 -3.05
N LEU A 35 3.84 -18.37 -2.78
CA LEU A 35 3.13 -18.49 -1.51
C LEU A 35 1.76 -19.11 -1.73
N ASN A 36 1.26 -19.82 -0.72
CA ASN A 36 -0.13 -20.27 -0.63
C ASN A 36 -1.02 -19.22 0.07
N ASN A 37 -2.34 -19.39 -0.02
CA ASN A 37 -3.29 -18.42 0.54
C ASN A 37 -3.09 -18.15 2.04
N SER A 38 -2.74 -19.17 2.83
CA SER A 38 -2.50 -19.01 4.28
C SER A 38 -1.29 -18.11 4.54
N GLN A 39 -0.20 -18.32 3.80
CA GLN A 39 1.01 -17.51 3.88
C GLN A 39 0.77 -16.07 3.41
N GLU A 40 -0.04 -15.88 2.36
CA GLU A 40 -0.44 -14.56 1.91
C GLU A 40 -1.20 -13.79 3.01
N SER A 41 -2.12 -14.44 3.73
CA SER A 41 -2.83 -13.82 4.87
C SER A 41 -1.90 -13.40 6.00
N ILE A 42 -0.86 -14.18 6.29
CA ILE A 42 0.13 -13.84 7.32
C ILE A 42 0.93 -12.61 6.92
N LEU A 43 1.28 -12.48 5.63
CA LEU A 43 1.98 -11.29 5.14
C LEU A 43 1.11 -10.03 5.30
N CYS A 44 -0.20 -10.12 5.01
CA CYS A 44 -1.14 -9.03 5.24
C CYS A 44 -1.24 -8.67 6.73
N TYR A 45 -1.38 -9.66 7.61
CA TYR A 45 -1.43 -9.44 9.06
C TYR A 45 -0.19 -8.70 9.59
N ILE A 46 1.01 -9.09 9.12
CA ILE A 46 2.26 -8.42 9.51
C ILE A 46 2.26 -6.93 9.11
N VAL A 47 1.67 -6.59 7.95
CA VAL A 47 1.57 -5.22 7.45
C VAL A 47 0.53 -4.42 8.24
N GLU A 48 -0.57 -5.04 8.62
CA GLU A 48 -1.61 -4.40 9.43
C GLU A 48 -1.15 -4.14 10.87
N ASP A 49 -0.32 -5.03 11.42
CA ASP A 49 0.28 -4.87 12.74
C ASP A 49 1.32 -3.73 12.79
N ASP A 50 2.20 -3.64 11.79
CA ASP A 50 3.11 -2.50 11.64
C ASP A 50 3.24 -2.08 10.17
N CYS A 51 2.46 -1.05 9.82
CA CYS A 51 2.42 -0.52 8.47
C CYS A 51 3.70 0.23 8.06
N SER A 52 4.56 0.57 9.02
CA SER A 52 5.79 1.36 8.80
C SER A 52 6.99 0.51 8.34
N LEU A 53 6.84 -0.81 8.35
CA LEU A 53 7.90 -1.74 7.97
C LEU A 53 8.33 -1.56 6.50
N THR A 54 9.64 -1.66 6.28
CA THR A 54 10.22 -1.72 4.93
C THR A 54 9.93 -3.09 4.30
N LEU A 55 10.09 -3.20 2.98
CA LEU A 55 9.95 -4.49 2.28
C LEU A 55 10.94 -5.55 2.77
N GLU A 56 12.12 -5.12 3.22
CA GLU A 56 13.15 -5.98 3.79
C GLU A 56 12.74 -6.45 5.19
N ASN A 57 12.32 -5.53 6.06
CA ASN A 57 11.82 -5.88 7.39
C ASN A 57 10.57 -6.79 7.31
N LEU A 58 9.69 -6.57 6.33
CA LEU A 58 8.55 -7.44 6.07
C LEU A 58 8.98 -8.84 5.67
N SER A 59 9.99 -8.96 4.81
CA SER A 59 10.57 -10.25 4.43
C SER A 59 11.19 -10.97 5.64
N ASP A 60 11.97 -10.26 6.46
CA ASP A 60 12.61 -10.83 7.64
C ASP A 60 11.57 -11.25 8.69
N ARG A 61 10.56 -10.41 8.94
CA ARG A 61 9.49 -10.72 9.88
C ARG A 61 8.63 -11.90 9.40
N PHE A 62 8.39 -11.99 8.10
CA PHE A 62 7.72 -13.13 7.49
C PHE A 62 8.57 -14.41 7.61
N PHE A 63 9.88 -14.33 7.36
CA PHE A 63 10.81 -15.43 7.54
C PHE A 63 10.79 -15.95 8.98
N ASN A 64 10.82 -15.06 9.97
CA ASN A 64 10.74 -15.46 11.38
C ASN A 64 9.41 -16.15 11.72
N ALA A 65 8.30 -15.74 11.10
CA ALA A 65 6.98 -16.31 11.36
C ALA A 65 6.74 -17.67 10.67
N LYS A 66 7.34 -17.91 9.49
CA LYS A 66 7.02 -19.06 8.63
C LYS A 66 8.21 -19.93 8.23
N ASN A 67 9.44 -19.52 8.57
CA ASN A 67 10.70 -20.12 8.15
C ASN A 67 10.83 -20.26 6.62
N ILE A 68 10.26 -19.32 5.87
CA ILE A 68 10.28 -19.29 4.40
C ILE A 68 10.84 -17.95 3.95
N ARG A 69 11.94 -17.99 3.17
CA ARG A 69 12.59 -16.78 2.69
C ARG A 69 11.91 -16.28 1.42
N ILE A 70 11.43 -15.04 1.44
CA ILE A 70 10.88 -14.37 0.26
C ILE A 70 11.70 -13.13 -0.09
N SER A 71 11.87 -12.84 -1.37
CA SER A 71 12.58 -11.62 -1.79
C SER A 71 11.75 -10.37 -1.53
N LYS A 72 12.40 -9.20 -1.40
CA LYS A 72 11.71 -7.90 -1.31
C LYS A 72 10.79 -7.64 -2.52
N ASN A 73 11.17 -8.12 -3.71
CA ASN A 73 10.37 -8.00 -4.92
C ASN A 73 9.11 -8.87 -4.85
N THR A 74 9.23 -10.06 -4.24
CA THR A 74 8.09 -10.94 -3.97
C THR A 74 7.10 -10.25 -3.03
N VAL A 75 7.59 -9.67 -1.92
CA VAL A 75 6.76 -8.88 -1.00
C VAL A 75 6.06 -7.74 -1.73
N ALA A 76 6.81 -6.92 -2.48
CA ALA A 76 6.25 -5.79 -3.22
C ALA A 76 5.15 -6.21 -4.22
N ARG A 77 5.35 -7.34 -4.93
CA ARG A 77 4.34 -7.89 -5.83
C ARG A 77 3.07 -8.27 -5.09
N TYR A 78 3.20 -9.00 -3.96
CA TYR A 78 2.04 -9.38 -3.16
C TYR A 78 1.30 -8.17 -2.60
N LEU A 79 2.00 -7.19 -2.03
CA LEU A 79 1.38 -5.96 -1.55
C LEU A 79 0.59 -5.26 -2.67
N LYS A 80 1.12 -5.24 -3.90
CA LYS A 80 0.40 -4.69 -5.06
C LYS A 80 -0.83 -5.51 -5.43
N GLU A 81 -0.74 -6.85 -5.45
CA GLU A 81 -1.87 -7.75 -5.71
C GLU A 81 -3.01 -7.53 -4.69
N TYR A 82 -2.67 -7.29 -3.42
CA TYR A 82 -3.61 -6.98 -2.33
C TYR A 82 -4.00 -5.50 -2.21
N ASN A 83 -3.66 -4.69 -3.22
CA ASN A 83 -4.02 -3.28 -3.30
C ASN A 83 -3.48 -2.41 -2.14
N TYR A 84 -2.32 -2.78 -1.58
CA TYR A 84 -1.58 -1.95 -0.63
C TYR A 84 -0.82 -0.85 -1.36
N SER A 85 -0.97 0.36 -0.85
CA SER A 85 -0.37 1.59 -1.35
C SER A 85 0.56 2.20 -0.31
N PHE A 86 1.58 2.92 -0.75
CA PHE A 86 2.49 3.65 0.15
C PHE A 86 1.87 5.01 0.47
N LYS A 87 1.58 5.25 1.74
CA LYS A 87 0.83 6.42 2.21
C LYS A 87 1.52 7.07 3.39
N LYS A 88 1.27 8.37 3.58
CA LYS A 88 1.79 9.12 4.73
C LYS A 88 1.02 8.71 5.99
N ILE A 89 1.74 8.27 7.00
CA ILE A 89 1.17 7.84 8.29
C ILE A 89 0.61 9.06 9.00
N LYS A 90 -0.64 8.96 9.48
CA LYS A 90 -1.27 10.02 10.26
C LYS A 90 -1.14 9.72 11.75
N PHE A 91 -0.21 10.41 12.41
CA PHE A 91 -0.09 10.34 13.86
C PHE A 91 -1.13 11.26 14.51
N ILE A 92 -2.20 10.65 15.02
CA ILE A 92 -3.23 11.34 15.80
C ILE A 92 -2.97 11.01 17.28
N PRO A 93 -2.60 11.98 18.12
CA PRO A 93 -2.44 11.73 19.55
C PRO A 93 -3.75 11.27 20.18
N GLU A 94 -3.72 10.24 21.02
CA GLU A 94 -4.93 9.72 21.69
C GLU A 94 -5.67 10.81 22.46
N ARG A 95 -4.92 11.72 23.10
CA ARG A 95 -5.48 12.89 23.82
C ARG A 95 -6.41 13.74 22.94
N ARG A 96 -6.17 13.82 21.62
CA ARG A 96 -7.03 14.57 20.69
C ARG A 96 -8.44 13.98 20.61
N ASN A 97 -8.57 12.66 20.80
CA ASN A 97 -9.84 11.93 20.65
C ASN A 97 -10.58 11.74 21.98
N ILE A 98 -10.09 12.30 23.09
CA ILE A 98 -10.80 12.26 24.38
C ILE A 98 -12.01 13.20 24.32
N ALA A 99 -13.15 12.76 24.85
CA ALA A 99 -14.41 13.50 24.82
C ALA A 99 -14.31 14.92 25.40
N SER A 100 -13.53 15.11 26.47
CA SER A 100 -13.28 16.44 27.07
C SER A 100 -12.59 17.37 26.08
N THR A 101 -11.50 16.92 25.44
CA THR A 101 -10.77 17.72 24.44
C THR A 101 -11.61 18.01 23.19
N ILE A 102 -12.46 17.08 22.75
CA ILE A 102 -13.40 17.33 21.64
C ILE A 102 -14.38 18.44 22.02
N ARG A 103 -14.94 18.39 23.25
CA ARG A 103 -15.86 19.40 23.76
C ARG A 103 -15.18 20.76 23.90
N GLU A 104 -14.00 20.82 24.51
CA GLU A 104 -13.23 22.06 24.66
C GLU A 104 -12.93 22.71 23.29
N ARG A 105 -12.58 21.90 22.27
CA ARG A 105 -12.36 22.41 20.90
C ARG A 105 -13.65 22.94 20.28
N HIS A 106 -14.77 22.26 20.50
CA HIS A 106 -16.07 22.71 20.03
C HIS A 106 -16.45 24.06 20.66
N ASP A 107 -16.36 24.16 21.98
CA ASP A 107 -16.72 25.38 22.74
C ASP A 107 -15.80 26.55 22.37
N TYR A 108 -14.51 26.28 22.18
CA TYR A 108 -13.56 27.26 21.65
C TYR A 108 -13.97 27.80 20.29
N VAL A 109 -14.38 26.94 19.34
CA VAL A 109 -14.79 27.35 18.00
C VAL A 109 -16.04 28.24 18.05
N ILE A 110 -17.04 27.89 18.86
CA ILE A 110 -18.23 28.73 19.04
C ILE A 110 -17.84 30.12 19.57
N LYS A 111 -17.05 30.17 20.64
CA LYS A 111 -16.58 31.42 21.23
C LYS A 111 -15.74 32.26 20.25
N TYR A 112 -14.91 31.61 19.45
CA TYR A 112 -14.09 32.25 18.42
C TYR A 112 -14.96 32.91 17.34
N LEU A 113 -16.00 32.21 16.87
CA LEU A 113 -16.92 32.75 15.86
C LEU A 113 -17.66 33.99 16.38
N GLU A 114 -18.11 33.97 17.64
CA GLU A 114 -18.72 35.14 18.29
C GLU A 114 -17.76 36.33 18.37
N TYR A 115 -16.51 36.11 18.79
CA TYR A 115 -15.51 37.18 18.83
C TYR A 115 -15.16 37.71 17.44
N SER A 116 -15.03 36.82 16.45
CA SER A 116 -14.73 37.20 15.06
C SER A 116 -15.84 38.05 14.46
N ALA A 117 -17.11 37.79 14.79
CA ALA A 117 -18.24 38.60 14.35
C ALA A 117 -18.27 40.00 14.99
N SER A 118 -17.63 40.17 16.15
CA SER A 118 -17.62 41.43 16.91
C SER A 118 -16.60 42.48 16.42
N ASN A 119 -15.97 42.26 15.26
CA ASN A 119 -15.00 43.16 14.61
C ASN A 119 -13.82 43.61 15.50
N ARG A 120 -13.47 42.76 16.48
CA ARG A 120 -12.33 42.99 17.40
C ARG A 120 -11.02 42.56 16.73
N PHE A 121 -9.93 43.26 17.06
CA PHE A 121 -8.58 42.85 16.67
C PHE A 121 -8.18 41.59 17.45
N ILE A 122 -7.83 40.51 16.74
CA ILE A 122 -7.42 39.24 17.32
C ILE A 122 -5.93 39.02 17.01
N LEU A 123 -5.12 38.88 18.06
CA LEU A 123 -3.71 38.54 17.95
C LEU A 123 -3.52 37.09 18.41
N PHE A 124 -2.97 36.24 17.54
CA PHE A 124 -2.61 34.87 17.87
C PHE A 124 -1.12 34.82 18.25
N ILE A 125 -0.84 34.28 19.42
CA ILE A 125 0.52 34.01 19.90
C ILE A 125 0.59 32.52 20.20
N ASP A 126 1.54 31.84 19.59
CA ASP A 126 1.79 30.41 19.81
C ASP A 126 3.29 30.14 19.80
N GLU A 127 3.70 29.12 20.53
CA GLU A 127 5.08 28.66 20.58
C GLU A 127 5.30 27.58 19.52
N THR A 128 6.41 27.67 18.79
CA THR A 128 6.77 26.64 17.81
C THR A 128 7.87 25.74 18.37
N GLY A 129 7.50 24.51 18.72
CA GLY A 129 8.45 23.46 19.07
C GLY A 129 9.04 22.80 17.82
N VAL A 130 10.37 22.76 17.70
CA VAL A 130 11.05 21.98 16.65
C VAL A 130 11.44 20.62 17.23
N ASN A 131 11.03 19.54 16.56
CA ASN A 131 11.38 18.16 16.96
C ASN A 131 11.97 17.40 15.76
N VAL A 132 13.16 16.81 15.95
CA VAL A 132 13.79 15.91 14.99
C VAL A 132 13.43 14.47 15.34
N SER A 133 12.45 13.92 14.63
CA SER A 133 12.02 12.53 14.79
C SER A 133 12.69 11.63 13.74
N MET A 134 13.27 10.50 14.17
CA MET A 134 13.79 9.46 13.27
C MET A 134 12.72 8.43 12.85
N ARG A 135 11.44 8.70 13.15
CA ARG A 135 10.35 7.79 12.79
C ARG A 135 10.09 7.83 11.29
N ARG A 136 9.62 6.71 10.75
CA ARG A 136 9.17 6.64 9.36
C ARG A 136 7.83 7.37 9.23
N ASN A 137 7.74 8.26 8.25
CA ASN A 137 6.56 9.07 7.98
C ASN A 137 5.59 8.42 6.99
N TYR A 138 5.96 7.26 6.43
CA TYR A 138 5.21 6.56 5.42
C TYR A 138 5.10 5.08 5.76
N GLY A 139 3.97 4.50 5.39
CA GLY A 139 3.65 3.10 5.61
C GLY A 139 2.79 2.54 4.49
N ARG A 140 2.35 1.29 4.65
CA ARG A 140 1.51 0.57 3.68
C ARG A 140 0.10 0.41 4.20
N ALA A 141 -0.90 0.84 3.43
CA ALA A 141 -2.31 0.54 3.70
C ALA A 141 -3.08 0.25 2.41
N THR A 142 -4.16 -0.50 2.53
CA THR A 142 -5.08 -0.80 1.44
C THR A 142 -5.68 0.46 0.82
N GLY A 143 -6.05 0.42 -0.45
CA GLY A 143 -6.75 1.52 -1.14
C GLY A 143 -7.97 2.00 -0.36
N GLY A 144 -8.18 3.32 -0.26
CA GLY A 144 -9.28 3.92 0.52
C GLY A 144 -9.01 4.12 2.02
N ASN A 145 -8.16 3.31 2.64
CA ASN A 145 -7.91 3.39 4.08
C ASN A 145 -6.73 4.32 4.43
N PRO A 146 -6.82 5.16 5.48
CA PRO A 146 -5.66 5.86 6.01
C PRO A 146 -4.65 4.86 6.61
N THR A 147 -3.36 5.18 6.48
CA THR A 147 -2.26 4.57 7.26
C THR A 147 -2.15 5.22 8.63
#